data_AF-A0A371HL64-F1
#
_entry.id   AF-A0A371HL64-F1
#
_cell.length_a   1.000
_cell.length_b   1.000
_cell.length_c   1.000
_cell.angle_alpha   90.00
_cell.angle_beta   90.00
_cell.angle_gamma   90.00
#
_symmetry.space_group_name_H-M   'P 1'
#
loop_
_entity.id
_entity.type
_entity.pdbx_description
1 polymer ?
#
loop_
_entity_poly.entity_id
_entity_poly.type
_entity_poly.pdbx_seq_one_letter_code
_entity_poly.pdbx_strand_id
1 'polypeptide(L)'
;MQIHIAPEDQHKTTFTCPFGTFAYTRMTFGLCNAPSTFQRCMTSIFSNLLQDCMEILDEEADAKLRLIRWMLILQEFNIEIRDKKGAENFVADHLS
;
A
#
# COMPACT_ATOMS: atom_id res chain seq x y z
N MET A 1 -1.98 0.30 -6.89
CA MET A 1 -0.52 0.07 -6.77
C MET A 1 -0.21 -1.43 -6.75
N GLN A 2 0.69 -1.92 -7.61
CA GLN A 2 1.05 -3.35 -7.67
C GLN A 2 2.59 -3.52 -7.71
N ILE A 3 3.14 -4.22 -6.72
CA ILE A 3 4.59 -4.35 -6.52
C ILE A 3 5.11 -5.60 -7.24
N HIS A 4 6.19 -5.46 -8.01
CA HIS A 4 6.86 -6.61 -8.63
C HIS A 4 7.66 -7.40 -7.61
N ILE A 5 7.65 -8.72 -7.75
CA ILE A 5 8.55 -9.60 -7.02
C ILE A 5 9.90 -9.59 -7.74
N ALA A 6 10.99 -9.44 -7.00
CA ALA A 6 12.34 -9.54 -7.52
C ALA A 6 12.50 -10.86 -8.31
N PRO A 7 13.08 -10.84 -9.52
CA PRO A 7 13.14 -12.02 -10.39
C PRO A 7 13.80 -13.23 -9.70
N GLU A 8 14.79 -13.00 -8.84
CA GLU A 8 15.44 -14.02 -8.01
C GLU A 8 14.49 -14.70 -7.00
N ASP A 9 13.43 -14.04 -6.55
CA ASP A 9 12.50 -14.54 -5.54
C ASP A 9 11.20 -15.14 -6.13
N GLN A 10 10.94 -14.97 -7.43
CA GLN A 10 9.71 -15.45 -8.07
C GLN A 10 9.52 -16.96 -7.92
N HIS A 11 10.60 -17.74 -7.97
CA HIS A 11 10.56 -19.20 -7.79
C HIS A 11 10.00 -19.62 -6.42
N LYS A 12 10.15 -18.81 -5.38
CA LYS A 12 9.61 -19.08 -4.03
C LYS A 12 8.10 -18.93 -3.96
N THR A 13 7.52 -18.26 -4.94
CA THR A 13 6.07 -18.07 -5.08
C THR A 13 5.46 -19.00 -6.12
N THR A 14 6.18 -20.08 -6.46
CA THR A 14 5.63 -21.10 -7.35
C THR A 14 4.53 -21.89 -6.65
N PHE A 15 3.49 -22.19 -7.41
CA PHE A 15 2.44 -23.10 -7.00
C PHE A 15 2.16 -24.11 -8.12
N THR A 16 1.77 -25.32 -7.73
CA THR A 16 1.46 -26.40 -8.66
C THR A 16 -0.04 -26.67 -8.63
N CYS A 17 -0.64 -26.75 -9.80
CA CYS A 17 -2.02 -27.19 -9.99
C CYS A 17 -2.07 -28.25 -11.11
N PRO A 18 -3.21 -28.94 -11.32
CA PRO A 18 -3.33 -29.96 -12.37
C PRO A 18 -3.00 -29.47 -13.79
N PHE A 19 -3.03 -28.15 -14.00
CA PHE A 19 -2.76 -27.50 -15.29
C PHE A 19 -1.29 -27.09 -15.46
N GLY A 20 -0.45 -27.22 -14.44
CA GLY A 20 0.98 -26.90 -14.49
C GLY A 20 1.51 -26.23 -13.23
N THR A 21 2.78 -25.83 -13.30
CA THR A 21 3.45 -25.03 -12.27
C THR A 21 3.54 -23.58 -12.73
N PHE A 22 3.10 -22.66 -11.88
CA PHE A 22 3.05 -21.23 -12.17
C PHE A 22 3.78 -20.46 -11.08
N ALA A 23 4.36 -19.29 -11.41
CA ALA A 23 5.00 -18.39 -10.46
C ALA A 23 4.33 -17.02 -10.49
N TYR A 24 4.21 -16.37 -9.33
CA TYR A 24 3.74 -15.00 -9.29
C TYR A 24 4.84 -14.02 -9.69
N THR A 25 4.51 -13.08 -10.58
CA THR A 25 5.39 -11.96 -10.97
C THR A 25 5.16 -10.71 -10.12
N ARG A 26 4.03 -10.67 -9.41
CA ARG A 26 3.56 -9.57 -8.59
C ARG A 26 3.26 -10.06 -7.19
N MET A 27 3.47 -9.18 -6.22
CA MET A 27 3.22 -9.47 -4.82
C MET A 27 1.74 -9.80 -4.61
N THR A 28 1.48 -10.97 -4.03
CA THR A 28 0.13 -11.45 -3.71
C THR A 28 -0.14 -11.38 -2.22
N PHE A 29 -1.42 -11.48 -1.86
CA PHE A 29 -1.84 -11.66 -0.48
C PHE A 29 -1.34 -13.00 0.06
N GLY A 30 -1.00 -13.04 1.36
CA GLY A 30 -0.51 -14.24 2.04
C GLY A 30 1.01 -14.38 2.07
N LEU A 31 1.76 -13.54 1.36
CA LEU A 31 3.22 -13.47 1.54
C LEU A 31 3.55 -12.73 2.85
N CYS A 32 4.38 -13.33 3.69
CA CYS A 32 4.74 -12.79 5.01
C CYS A 32 5.33 -11.37 4.95
N ASN A 33 6.08 -11.05 3.89
CA ASN A 33 6.72 -9.75 3.70
C ASN A 33 5.91 -8.78 2.83
N ALA A 34 4.70 -9.17 2.39
CA ALA A 34 3.87 -8.29 1.56
C ALA A 34 3.48 -6.99 2.29
N PRO A 35 2.99 -7.02 3.55
CA PRO A 35 2.62 -5.79 4.25
C PRO A 35 3.80 -4.84 4.45
N SER A 36 4.95 -5.36 4.89
CA SER A 36 6.15 -4.56 5.12
C SER A 36 6.72 -3.95 3.84
N THR A 37 6.71 -4.71 2.74
CA THR A 37 7.21 -4.22 1.45
C THR A 37 6.26 -3.19 0.84
N PHE A 38 4.95 -3.40 0.99
CA PHE A 38 3.94 -2.43 0.61
C PHE A 38 4.08 -1.12 1.39
N GLN A 39 4.22 -1.20 2.71
CA GLN A 39 4.42 -0.03 3.55
C GLN A 39 5.69 0.75 3.17
N ARG A 40 6.80 0.06 2.88
CA ARG A 40 8.04 0.72 2.40
C ARG A 40 7.84 1.43 1.07
N CYS A 41 7.16 0.80 0.12
CA CYS A 41 6.85 1.41 -1.17
C CYS A 41 5.98 2.66 -1.00
N MET A 42 4.92 2.58 -0.19
CA MET A 42 4.08 3.72 0.14
C MET A 42 4.91 4.83 0.81
N THR A 43 5.70 4.51 1.83
CA THR A 43 6.54 5.50 2.53
C THR A 43 7.53 6.18 1.58
N SER A 44 8.11 5.45 0.63
CA SER A 44 9.01 6.01 -0.37
C SER A 44 8.31 6.92 -1.37
N ILE A 45 7.07 6.62 -1.75
CA ILE A 45 6.28 7.44 -2.67
C ILE A 45 5.85 8.73 -1.98
N PHE A 46 5.46 8.63 -0.71
CA PHE A 46 4.99 9.75 0.09
C PHE A 46 6.11 10.41 0.91
N SER A 47 7.39 10.07 0.71
CA SER A 47 8.48 10.54 1.58
C SER A 47 8.60 12.07 1.59
N ASN A 48 8.53 12.68 0.40
CA ASN A 48 8.58 14.14 0.24
C ASN A 48 7.37 14.79 0.91
N LEU A 49 6.20 14.17 0.80
CA LEU A 49 4.98 14.66 1.44
C LEU A 49 5.01 14.51 2.96
N LEU A 50 5.58 13.42 3.47
CA LEU A 50 5.74 13.20 4.91
C LEU A 50 6.73 14.21 5.49
N GLN A 51 7.79 14.54 4.76
CA GLN A 51 8.73 15.58 5.16
C GLN A 51 8.05 16.96 5.22
N ASP A 52 7.30 17.33 4.17
CA ASP A 52 6.47 18.54 4.18
C ASP A 52 5.47 18.50 5.37
N CYS A 53 4.81 17.36 5.61
CA CYS A 53 3.86 17.23 6.72
C CYS A 53 4.51 17.41 8.10
N MET A 54 5.76 16.96 8.30
CA MET A 54 6.47 17.14 9.58
C MET A 54 6.85 18.60 9.83
N GLU A 55 7.22 19.33 8.78
CA GLU A 55 7.52 20.77 8.86
C GLU A 55 6.25 21.63 9.09
N ILE A 56 5.06 21.08 8.79
CA ILE A 56 3.78 21.78 8.77
C ILE A 56 2.90 21.51 10.02
N LEU A 57 3.32 20.62 10.94
CA LEU A 57 2.56 20.31 12.17
C LEU A 57 2.34 21.53 13.11
N ASP A 58 2.92 22.69 12.79
CA ASP A 58 2.75 23.94 13.50
C ASP A 58 1.59 24.85 12.98
N GLU A 59 0.92 24.59 11.83
CA GLU A 59 -0.14 25.52 11.30
C GLU A 59 -1.45 24.85 10.77
N GLU A 60 -2.60 25.26 11.34
CA GLU A 60 -3.95 24.72 11.11
C GLU A 60 -4.59 25.08 9.75
N ALA A 61 -4.11 26.13 9.08
CA ALA A 61 -4.67 26.63 7.81
C ALA A 61 -4.41 25.67 6.62
N ASP A 62 -3.44 24.76 6.72
CA ASP A 62 -3.01 23.91 5.61
C ASP A 62 -3.86 22.64 5.42
N ALA A 63 -4.74 22.31 6.36
CA ALA A 63 -5.48 21.04 6.35
C ALA A 63 -6.34 20.81 5.08
N LYS A 64 -6.94 21.86 4.50
CA LYS A 64 -7.77 21.75 3.28
C LYS A 64 -6.95 21.63 1.99
N LEU A 65 -5.87 22.41 1.86
CA LEU A 65 -4.93 22.26 0.72
C LEU A 65 -4.27 20.87 0.76
N ARG A 66 -3.95 20.36 1.95
CA ARG A 66 -3.46 19.00 2.13
C ARG A 66 -4.44 17.98 1.58
N LEU A 67 -5.71 18.00 2.00
CA LEU A 67 -6.70 17.04 1.49
C LEU A 67 -6.78 17.00 -0.05
N ILE A 68 -6.67 18.17 -0.69
CA ILE A 68 -6.61 18.27 -2.16
C ILE A 68 -5.32 17.63 -2.72
N ARG A 69 -4.16 17.93 -2.14
CA ARG A 69 -2.87 17.32 -2.54
C ARG A 69 -2.89 15.80 -2.37
N TRP A 70 -3.41 15.30 -1.25
CA TRP A 70 -3.59 13.86 -1.01
C TRP A 70 -4.55 13.22 -2.02
N MET A 71 -5.69 13.85 -2.32
CA MET A 71 -6.63 13.38 -3.33
C MET A 71 -6.00 13.27 -4.73
N LEU A 72 -5.25 14.29 -5.16
CA LEU A 72 -4.56 14.28 -6.46
C LEU A 72 -3.53 13.15 -6.55
N ILE A 73 -2.78 12.90 -5.48
CA ILE A 73 -1.79 11.81 -5.45
C ILE A 73 -2.49 10.44 -5.48
N LEU A 74 -3.58 10.26 -4.73
CA LEU A 74 -4.33 9.00 -4.73
C LEU A 74 -4.93 8.70 -6.11
N GLN A 75 -5.33 9.73 -6.86
CA GLN A 75 -5.76 9.60 -8.26
C GLN A 75 -4.64 9.10 -9.16
N GLU A 76 -3.39 9.57 -8.98
CA GLU A 76 -2.22 9.11 -9.76
C GLU A 76 -1.96 7.61 -9.61
N PHE A 77 -2.22 7.05 -8.41
CA PHE A 77 -2.00 5.64 -8.11
C PHE A 77 -3.22 4.73 -8.31
N ASN A 78 -4.32 5.27 -8.82
CA ASN A 78 -5.63 4.60 -8.94
C ASN A 78 -6.05 3.93 -7.62
N ILE A 79 -5.90 4.66 -6.50
CA ILE A 79 -6.26 4.19 -5.16
C ILE A 79 -7.63 4.74 -4.79
N GLU A 80 -8.57 3.84 -4.53
CA GLU A 80 -9.90 4.18 -4.04
C GLU A 80 -9.93 4.08 -2.51
N ILE A 81 -10.15 5.20 -1.82
CA ILE A 81 -10.37 5.21 -0.38
C ILE A 81 -11.85 4.97 -0.12
N ARG A 82 -12.16 3.86 0.54
CA ARG A 82 -13.50 3.57 1.04
C ARG A 82 -13.49 3.75 2.55
N ASP A 83 -14.25 4.73 3.01
CA ASP A 83 -14.50 4.86 4.44
C ASP A 83 -15.35 3.68 4.91
N LYS A 84 -14.92 3.03 5.98
CA LYS A 84 -15.64 1.97 6.65
C LYS A 84 -15.63 2.26 8.12
N LYS A 85 -16.80 2.21 8.76
CA LYS A 85 -16.88 2.28 10.21
C LYS A 85 -16.02 1.18 10.82
N GLY A 86 -15.30 1.50 11.90
CA GLY A 86 -14.44 0.54 12.59
C GLY A 86 -15.14 -0.78 12.93
N ALA A 87 -16.39 -0.71 13.39
CA ALA A 87 -17.22 -1.89 13.70
C ALA A 87 -17.56 -2.79 12.49
N GLU A 88 -17.41 -2.29 11.26
CA GLU A 88 -17.65 -3.03 10.02
C GLU A 88 -16.34 -3.52 9.38
N ASN A 89 -15.19 -3.16 9.96
CA ASN A 89 -13.88 -3.51 9.45
C ASN A 89 -13.32 -4.76 10.13
N PHE A 90 -14.04 -5.87 10.00
CA PHE A 90 -13.68 -7.18 10.58
C PHE A 90 -12.26 -7.64 10.20
N VAL A 91 -11.71 -7.14 9.08
CA VAL A 91 -10.33 -7.44 8.65
C VAL A 91 -9.30 -6.85 9.60
N ALA A 92 -9.55 -5.66 10.16
CA ALA A 92 -8.63 -5.01 11.11
C ALA A 92 -8.60 -5.74 12.46
N ASP A 93 -9.74 -6.29 12.89
CA ASP A 93 -9.87 -7.01 14.16
C ASP A 93 -9.06 -8.33 14.17
N HIS A 94 -8.85 -8.94 13.00
CA HIS A 94 -8.04 -10.16 12.86
C HIS A 94 -6.53 -9.91 12.78
N LEU A 95 -6.08 -8.65 12.79
CA LEU A 95 -4.67 -8.27 12.69
C LEU A 95 -4.10 -7.71 14.01
N SER A 96 -4.89 -7.72 15.09
CA SER A 96 -4.52 -7.24 16.44
C SER A 96 -4.10 -8.38 17.37
#